data_AF-A0A0F7ZYI0-F1
#
_entry.id   AF-A0A0F7ZYI0-F1
#
_cell.length_a   1.000
_cell.length_b   1.000
_cell.length_c   1.000
_cell.angle_alpha   90.00
_cell.angle_beta   90.00
_cell.angle_gamma   90.00
#
_symmetry.space_group_name_H-M   'P 1'
#
loop_
_entity.id
_entity.type
_entity.pdbx_description
1 polymer ?
#
loop_
_entity_poly.entity_id
_entity_poly.type
_entity_poly.pdbx_seq_one_letter_code
_entity_poly.pdbx_strand_id
1 'polypeptide(L)'
;MTLTYGYYQQPGHVIAAGTILSILALTFVFLRIWTRVNYGQGVRADDWLIVPAAALTVGQGINLIVGVANKALATTLVVPPEFAENPLATHTAQVVFTSKVTIP
;
A
#
# COMPACT_ATOMS: atom_id res chain seq x y z
N MET A 1 8.14 31.63 -12.15
CA MET A 1 8.93 30.39 -12.13
C MET A 1 7.99 29.28 -11.66
N THR A 2 7.38 28.54 -12.57
CA THR A 2 6.46 27.44 -12.25
C THR A 2 7.26 26.26 -11.73
N LEU A 3 7.22 26.04 -10.42
CA LEU A 3 7.73 24.82 -9.80
C LEU A 3 6.83 23.65 -10.22
N THR A 4 7.24 22.94 -11.28
CA THR A 4 6.62 21.68 -11.67
C THR A 4 7.02 20.61 -10.65
N TYR A 5 6.29 20.52 -9.53
CA TYR A 5 6.41 19.41 -8.59
C TYR A 5 5.86 18.14 -9.25
N GLY A 6 6.72 17.46 -10.01
CA GLY A 6 6.43 16.14 -10.56
C GLY A 6 6.48 15.10 -9.45
N TYR A 7 5.31 14.66 -8.97
CA TYR A 7 5.24 13.55 -8.03
C TYR A 7 5.80 12.29 -8.74
N TYR A 8 6.96 11.79 -8.31
CA TYR A 8 7.60 10.63 -8.93
C TYR A 8 6.79 9.33 -8.74
N GLN A 9 6.04 9.23 -7.63
CA GLN A 9 5.15 8.11 -7.37
C GLN A 9 3.74 8.41 -7.87
N GLN A 10 3.42 7.90 -9.05
CA GLN A 10 2.06 7.87 -9.56
C GLN A 10 1.22 6.77 -8.87
N PRO A 11 -0.11 6.93 -8.83
CA PRO A 11 -1.04 5.92 -8.30
C PRO A 11 -0.79 4.53 -8.88
N GLY A 12 -0.51 4.47 -10.19
CA GLY A 12 -0.24 3.22 -10.90
C GLY A 12 0.99 2.47 -10.37
N HIS A 13 2.05 3.19 -9.98
CA HIS A 13 3.25 2.54 -9.42
C HIS A 13 2.96 1.86 -8.07
N VAL A 14 2.15 2.49 -7.23
CA VAL A 14 1.80 1.95 -5.90
C VAL A 14 0.86 0.75 -6.03
N ILE A 15 -0.12 0.81 -6.93
CA ILE A 15 -1.00 -0.33 -7.23
C ILE A 15 -0.20 -1.50 -7.80
N ALA A 16 0.71 -1.23 -8.76
CA ALA A 16 1.56 -2.25 -9.35
C ALA A 16 2.45 -2.92 -8.29
N ALA A 17 3.11 -2.14 -7.44
CA ALA A 17 3.94 -2.66 -6.36
C ALA A 17 3.11 -3.50 -5.36
N GLY A 18 1.98 -2.99 -4.88
CA GLY A 18 1.12 -3.68 -3.93
C GLY A 18 0.57 -5.00 -4.48
N THR A 19 0.26 -5.06 -5.77
CA THR A 19 -0.30 -6.25 -6.42
C THR A 19 0.79 -7.29 -6.74
N ILE A 20 1.86 -6.87 -7.44
CA ILE A 20 2.91 -7.77 -7.92
C ILE A 20 3.67 -8.40 -6.74
N LEU A 21 4.03 -7.61 -5.73
CA LEU A 21 4.75 -8.12 -4.55
C LEU A 21 3.89 -9.11 -3.76
N SER A 22 2.58 -8.87 -3.65
CA SER A 22 1.65 -9.78 -2.97
C SER A 22 1.51 -11.11 -3.72
N ILE A 23 1.37 -11.08 -5.04
CA ILE A 23 1.31 -12.29 -5.87
C ILE A 23 2.60 -13.09 -5.76
N LEU A 24 3.75 -12.40 -5.81
CA LEU A 24 5.05 -13.03 -5.74
C LEU A 24 5.27 -13.69 -4.37
N ALA A 25 4.87 -13.03 -3.28
CA ALA A 25 4.93 -13.58 -1.93
C ALA A 25 4.07 -14.86 -1.80
N LEU A 26 2.83 -14.84 -2.29
CA LEU A 26 1.95 -16.01 -2.31
C LEU A 26 2.55 -17.16 -3.13
N THR A 27 3.11 -16.84 -4.30
CA THR A 27 3.73 -17.83 -5.19
C THR A 27 4.93 -18.50 -4.51
N PHE A 28 5.79 -17.73 -3.84
CA PHE A 28 6.93 -18.30 -3.13
C PHE A 28 6.54 -19.15 -1.94
N VAL A 29 5.55 -18.71 -1.14
CA VAL A 29 5.04 -19.53 -0.02
C VAL A 29 4.39 -20.82 -0.54
N PHE A 30 3.61 -20.74 -1.61
CA PHE A 30 3.01 -21.91 -2.24
C PHE A 30 4.06 -22.90 -2.74
N LEU A 31 5.04 -22.44 -3.53
CA LEU A 31 6.13 -23.27 -4.03
C LEU A 31 6.93 -23.93 -2.90
N ARG A 32 7.12 -23.20 -1.80
CA ARG A 32 7.83 -23.71 -0.64
C ARG A 32 7.06 -24.82 0.07
N ILE A 33 5.76 -24.65 0.29
CA ILE A 33 4.92 -25.69 0.89
C ILE A 33 4.83 -26.89 -0.06
N TRP A 34 4.64 -26.64 -1.36
CA TRP A 34 4.60 -27.68 -2.39
C TRP A 34 5.87 -28.53 -2.38
N THR A 35 7.04 -27.90 -2.41
CA THR A 35 8.32 -28.63 -2.40
C THR A 35 8.47 -29.46 -1.12
N ARG A 36 8.17 -28.88 0.06
CA ARG A 36 8.21 -29.61 1.33
C ARG A 36 7.32 -30.86 1.34
N VAL A 37 6.09 -30.74 0.80
CA VAL A 37 5.12 -31.85 0.71
C VAL A 37 5.63 -32.93 -0.24
N ASN A 38 6.11 -32.56 -1.44
CA ASN A 38 6.55 -33.53 -2.44
C ASN A 38 7.85 -34.25 -2.06
N TYR A 39 8.76 -33.60 -1.33
CA TYR A 39 10.00 -34.21 -0.85
C TYR A 39 9.86 -34.85 0.54
N GLY A 40 8.65 -34.94 1.10
CA GLY A 40 8.38 -35.63 2.37
C GLY A 40 9.09 -35.02 3.59
N GLN A 41 9.49 -33.74 3.52
CA GLN A 41 10.31 -33.11 4.57
C GLN A 41 9.54 -32.69 5.82
N GLY A 42 8.21 -32.86 5.83
CA GLY A 42 7.30 -32.40 6.87
C GLY A 42 7.20 -30.87 6.92
N VAL A 43 6.07 -30.35 7.41
CA VAL A 43 5.91 -28.89 7.63
C VAL A 43 6.65 -28.54 8.91
N ARG A 44 7.74 -27.77 8.80
CA ARG A 44 8.55 -27.39 9.96
C ARG A 44 7.99 -26.14 10.62
N ALA A 45 8.40 -25.87 11.86
CA ALA A 45 8.00 -24.66 12.59
C ALA A 45 8.34 -23.36 11.80
N ASP A 46 9.41 -23.38 11.01
CA ASP A 46 9.78 -22.26 10.12
C ASP A 46 8.74 -22.01 9.01
N ASP A 47 8.10 -23.06 8.50
CA ASP A 47 7.05 -22.92 7.48
C ASP A 47 5.74 -22.37 8.09
N TRP A 48 5.53 -22.57 9.39
CA TRP A 48 4.43 -21.94 10.13
C TRP A 48 4.60 -20.43 10.33
N LEU A 49 5.83 -19.91 10.27
CA LEU A 49 6.11 -18.48 10.31
C LEU A 49 5.91 -17.81 8.94
N ILE A 50 6.12 -18.56 7.86
CA ILE A 50 6.08 -18.00 6.50
C ILE A 50 4.66 -17.74 6.00
N VAL A 51 3.69 -18.58 6.41
CA VAL A 51 2.27 -18.43 6.05
C VAL A 51 1.66 -17.12 6.60
N PRO A 52 1.75 -16.81 7.91
CA PRO A 52 1.24 -15.54 8.43
C PRO A 52 2.04 -14.35 7.90
N ALA A 53 3.35 -14.48 7.66
CA ALA A 53 4.13 -13.42 7.02
C ALA A 53 3.57 -13.07 5.64
N ALA A 54 3.28 -14.06 4.79
CA ALA A 54 2.67 -13.83 3.49
C ALA A 54 1.26 -13.24 3.60
N ALA A 55 0.44 -13.68 4.57
CA ALA A 55 -0.87 -13.09 4.81
C ALA A 55 -0.76 -11.60 5.16
N LEU A 56 0.20 -11.21 6.00
CA LEU A 56 0.48 -9.81 6.32
C LEU A 56 0.98 -9.02 5.12
N THR A 57 1.83 -9.62 4.26
CA THR A 57 2.28 -8.98 3.02
C THR A 57 1.11 -8.68 2.08
N VAL A 58 0.17 -9.62 1.92
CA VAL A 58 -1.06 -9.40 1.14
C VAL A 58 -1.90 -8.30 1.77
N GLY A 59 -2.06 -8.31 3.10
CA GLY A 59 -2.75 -7.24 3.82
C GLY A 59 -2.14 -5.86 3.58
N GLN A 60 -0.80 -5.76 3.59
CA GLN A 60 -0.12 -4.52 3.22
C GLN A 60 -0.36 -4.11 1.77
N GLY A 61 -0.34 -5.06 0.82
CA GLY A 61 -0.69 -4.80 -0.57
C GLY A 61 -2.10 -4.23 -0.73
N ILE A 62 -3.08 -4.80 -0.04
CA ILE A 62 -4.47 -4.30 -0.01
C ILE A 62 -4.52 -2.88 0.55
N ASN A 63 -3.84 -2.60 1.66
CA ASN A 63 -3.80 -1.27 2.26
C ASN A 63 -3.23 -0.22 1.30
N LEU A 64 -2.20 -0.57 0.53
CA LEU A 64 -1.65 0.32 -0.50
C LEU A 64 -2.68 0.63 -1.60
N ILE A 65 -3.41 -0.38 -2.07
CA ILE A 65 -4.44 -0.21 -3.11
C ILE A 65 -5.59 0.66 -2.59
N VAL A 66 -6.09 0.38 -1.37
CA VAL A 66 -7.16 1.16 -0.73
C VAL A 66 -6.72 2.61 -0.48
N GLY A 67 -5.48 2.81 -0.02
CA GLY A 67 -4.93 4.16 0.18
C GLY A 67 -4.84 4.96 -1.12
N VAL A 68 -4.51 4.31 -2.24
CA VAL A 68 -4.55 4.95 -3.56
C VAL A 68 -5.98 5.23 -4.02
N ALA A 69 -6.91 4.30 -3.83
CA ALA A 69 -8.33 4.48 -4.19
C ALA A 69 -8.98 5.66 -3.45
N ASN A 70 -8.63 5.85 -2.18
CA ASN A 70 -9.08 6.99 -1.37
C ASN A 70 -8.30 8.29 -1.62
N LYS A 71 -7.39 8.31 -2.60
CA LYS A 71 -6.48 9.44 -2.89
C LYS A 71 -5.63 9.86 -1.68
N ALA A 72 -5.46 8.96 -0.70
CA ALA A 72 -4.62 9.19 0.47
C ALA A 72 -3.13 8.92 0.20
N LEU A 73 -2.83 8.15 -0.85
CA LEU A 73 -1.47 7.80 -1.26
C LEU A 73 -1.24 8.13 -2.74
N ALA A 74 -0.02 8.58 -3.07
CA ALA A 74 0.49 8.77 -4.44
C ALA A 74 -0.37 9.69 -5.35
N THR A 75 -1.19 10.57 -4.77
CA THR A 75 -1.96 11.56 -5.52
C THR A 75 -1.60 12.96 -5.07
N THR A 76 -1.61 13.91 -6.00
CA THR A 76 -1.42 15.33 -5.68
C THR A 76 -2.59 15.81 -4.85
N LEU A 77 -2.28 16.54 -3.78
CA LEU A 77 -3.28 17.15 -2.92
C LEU A 77 -3.91 18.34 -3.65
N VAL A 78 -5.24 18.32 -3.82
CA VAL A 78 -5.96 19.43 -4.44
C VAL A 78 -6.36 20.40 -3.33
N VAL A 79 -5.70 21.56 -3.28
CA VAL A 79 -6.01 22.65 -2.36
C VAL A 79 -7.04 23.56 -3.03
N PRO A 80 -8.23 23.80 -2.44
CA PRO A 80 -9.19 24.76 -2.94
C PRO A 80 -8.59 26.17 -2.98
N PRO A 81 -8.94 27.01 -3.97
CA PRO A 81 -8.32 28.35 -4.14
C PRO A 81 -8.46 29.25 -2.92
N GLU A 82 -9.53 29.07 -2.15
CA GLU A 82 -9.86 29.82 -0.93
C GLU A 82 -8.90 29.57 0.25
N PHE A 83 -8.11 28.49 0.20
CA PHE A 83 -7.11 28.13 1.22
C PHE A 83 -5.66 28.22 0.71
N ALA A 84 -5.42 28.93 -0.40
CA ALA A 84 -4.09 29.06 -0.98
C ALA A 84 -3.07 29.73 -0.04
N GLU A 85 -3.52 30.65 0.85
CA GLU A 85 -2.65 31.30 1.84
C GLU A 85 -2.30 30.41 3.03
N ASN A 86 -3.20 29.48 3.42
CA ASN A 86 -2.95 28.50 4.47
C ASN A 86 -3.47 27.10 4.07
N PRO A 87 -2.67 26.33 3.33
CA PRO A 87 -3.06 25.01 2.82
C PRO A 87 -3.39 24.00 3.93
N LEU A 88 -2.83 24.20 5.14
CA LEU A 88 -3.02 23.34 6.31
C LEU A 88 -4.39 23.53 6.98
N ALA A 89 -5.10 24.62 6.68
CA ALA A 89 -6.47 24.87 7.15
C ALA A 89 -7.53 24.15 6.30
N THR A 90 -7.12 23.48 5.21
CA THR A 90 -8.04 22.79 4.30
C THR A 90 -8.49 21.45 4.88
N HIS A 91 -9.80 21.28 5.10
CA HIS A 91 -10.39 20.02 5.54
C HIS A 91 -11.13 19.31 4.41
N THR A 92 -10.42 18.89 3.36
CA THR A 92 -10.98 17.99 2.33
C THR A 92 -10.83 16.54 2.76
N ALA A 93 -11.67 15.63 2.25
CA ALA A 93 -11.59 14.20 2.57
C ALA A 93 -10.17 13.63 2.33
N GLN A 94 -9.48 14.10 1.29
CA GLN A 94 -8.09 13.73 0.99
C GLN A 94 -7.11 14.15 2.10
N VAL A 95 -7.30 15.34 2.67
CA VAL A 95 -6.49 15.86 3.79
C VAL A 95 -6.82 15.10 5.07
N VAL A 96 -8.09 14.76 5.34
CA VAL A 96 -8.49 13.99 6.53
C VAL A 96 -7.96 12.55 6.50
N PHE A 97 -7.89 11.94 5.32
CA PHE A 97 -7.31 10.59 5.19
C PHE A 97 -5.78 10.58 5.25
N THR A 98 -5.12 11.64 4.76
CA THR A 98 -3.64 11.73 4.72
C THR A 98 -3.05 12.32 6.00
N SER A 99 -3.72 13.30 6.57
CA SER A 99 -3.37 13.95 7.84
C SER A 99 -4.42 13.53 8.87
N LYS A 100 -3.97 12.95 9.98
CA LYS A 100 -4.77 12.37 11.08
C LYS A 100 -5.59 13.42 11.85
N VAL A 101 -6.25 14.34 11.17
CA VAL A 101 -7.01 15.44 11.73
C VAL A 101 -8.46 14.99 11.77
N THR A 102 -8.96 14.76 12.98
CA THR A 102 -10.37 14.45 13.21
C THR A 102 -11.13 15.78 13.25
N ILE A 103 -12.18 15.90 12.45
CA ILE A 103 -13.12 17.03 12.55
C ILE A 103 -13.88 16.85 13.87
N PRO A 104 -13.93 17.84 14.77
CA PRO A 104 -14.66 17.74 16.03
C PRO A 104 -16.17 17.56 15.83
#